data_AF-A0A8H3AJ39-F1
#
_entry.id   AF-A0A8H3AJ39-F1
#
_cell.length_a   1.000
_cell.length_b   1.000
_cell.length_c   1.000
_cell.angle_alpha   90.00
_cell.angle_beta   90.00
_cell.angle_gamma   90.00
#
_symmetry.space_group_name_H-M   'P 1'
#
loop_
_entity.id
_entity.type
_entity.pdbx_description
1 polymer ?
#
loop_
_entity_poly.entity_id
_entity_poly.type
_entity_poly.pdbx_seq_one_letter_code
_entity_poly.pdbx_strand_id
1 'polypeptide(L)'
;MATFLLSLPLFRFSRLHAQSVVGVPVSLVFGLISANITAAVMSFMGQGMKWFSNERFCLVLYTPPALLGILVFQVFLNSRASGQNLERLSYRSVHLFFSAGAWAVQGLGIGSAGLLWFVSLFTGAGIVADWVWGDTEVPIASYVLGTVGPLVLGTEVTASLTDIFVPLTGRMGSLPPVDNIIASLTTVAAFYAFPMILPLSHRFGTRALKILTLLVAAWSVLVCVVFSLPQITPFDKTHQKRFFGMHVENITSGEYTLQLGVADAAPGFEKLVNDVASEFGAPGAKPTLNVMDDWNPDWDVLYPFSQFVTSYKVSAPRPEGYESSWQKIFTVKAYDDMLDFATGTRKLTLKISHPGLIWTVIAFDAWVVDWSLDSPPPHGVARHHIKEASFYGTNEWSIRLEIKVPGLGAGKLTHEPLKINFVGIEEKAMWPGKKNDRAGPAMDVFERMDRWFEEERGGTEDVMLLGCVAGMAVI
;
A
#
# COMPACT_ATOMS: atom_id res chain seq x y z
N MET A 1 18.33 -13.27 -27.70
CA MET A 1 19.01 -14.51 -28.14
C MET A 1 20.30 -14.22 -28.89
N ALA A 2 20.29 -13.38 -29.95
CA ALA A 2 21.50 -13.07 -30.74
C ALA A 2 22.63 -12.43 -29.91
N THR A 3 22.35 -11.41 -29.09
CA THR A 3 23.37 -10.73 -28.26
C THR A 3 24.06 -11.67 -27.26
N PHE A 4 23.29 -12.52 -26.57
CA PHE A 4 23.82 -13.51 -25.64
C PHE A 4 24.73 -14.53 -26.35
N LEU A 5 24.25 -15.16 -27.42
CA LEU A 5 25.02 -16.20 -28.13
C LEU A 5 26.28 -15.65 -28.80
N LEU A 6 26.24 -14.42 -29.31
CA LEU A 6 27.41 -13.75 -29.90
C LEU A 6 28.47 -13.36 -28.86
N SER A 7 28.08 -13.20 -27.60
CA SER A 7 28.99 -12.84 -26.52
C SER A 7 29.74 -14.03 -25.91
N LEU A 8 29.18 -15.25 -26.00
CA LEU A 8 29.73 -16.47 -25.38
C LEU A 8 31.21 -16.77 -25.73
N PRO A 9 31.69 -16.58 -26.97
CA PRO A 9 33.10 -16.82 -27.31
C PRO A 9 34.09 -15.85 -26.63
N LEU A 10 33.61 -14.72 -26.09
CA LEU A 10 34.42 -13.71 -25.41
C LEU A 10 34.70 -14.06 -23.93
N PHE A 11 34.11 -15.15 -23.43
CA PHE A 11 34.26 -15.60 -22.05
C PHE A 11 35.20 -16.81 -21.95
N ARG A 12 36.30 -16.66 -21.21
CA ARG A 12 37.11 -17.80 -20.76
C ARG A 12 36.63 -18.23 -19.38
N PHE A 13 35.93 -19.36 -19.31
CA PHE A 13 35.44 -19.89 -18.04
C PHE A 13 36.61 -20.23 -17.11
N SER A 14 36.70 -19.48 -16.03
CA SER A 14 37.66 -19.66 -14.93
C SER A 14 36.91 -19.45 -13.62
N ARG A 15 37.47 -19.95 -12.51
CA ARG A 15 36.88 -19.77 -11.17
C ARG A 15 36.60 -18.30 -10.85
N LEU A 16 37.48 -17.40 -11.27
CA LEU A 16 37.37 -15.95 -11.04
C LEU A 16 36.30 -15.31 -11.93
N HIS A 17 36.15 -15.75 -13.18
CA HIS A 17 35.00 -15.37 -14.01
C HIS A 17 33.68 -15.81 -13.38
N ALA A 18 33.58 -17.04 -12.88
CA ALA A 18 32.36 -17.52 -12.22
C ALA A 18 32.02 -16.70 -10.96
N GLN A 19 33.03 -16.36 -10.15
CA GLN A 19 32.87 -15.49 -8.98
C GLN A 19 32.39 -14.09 -9.36
N SER A 20 32.93 -13.51 -10.44
CA SER A 20 32.51 -12.20 -10.93
C SER A 20 31.08 -12.22 -11.49
N VAL A 21 30.70 -13.27 -12.22
CA VAL A 21 29.34 -13.44 -12.77
C VAL A 21 28.31 -13.57 -11.67
N VAL A 22 28.57 -14.39 -10.65
CA VAL A 22 27.72 -14.51 -9.45
C VAL A 22 27.77 -13.22 -8.61
N GLY A 23 28.87 -12.48 -8.67
CA GLY A 23 29.05 -11.25 -7.93
C GLY A 23 28.05 -10.14 -8.31
N VAL A 24 27.57 -10.11 -9.56
CA VAL A 24 26.59 -9.12 -10.03
C VAL A 24 25.23 -9.27 -9.31
N PRO A 25 24.53 -10.42 -9.36
CA PRO A 25 23.27 -10.59 -8.64
C PRO A 25 23.46 -10.55 -7.11
N VAL A 26 24.58 -11.04 -6.56
CA VAL A 26 24.83 -10.94 -5.11
C VAL A 26 25.02 -9.48 -4.68
N SER A 27 25.62 -8.63 -5.51
CA SER A 27 25.70 -7.18 -5.22
C SER A 27 24.32 -6.55 -5.12
N LEU A 28 23.41 -6.89 -6.03
CA LEU A 28 22.02 -6.42 -5.97
C LEU A 28 21.35 -6.88 -4.67
N VAL A 29 21.55 -8.14 -4.25
CA VAL A 29 21.02 -8.65 -2.98
C VAL A 29 21.55 -7.87 -1.78
N PHE A 30 22.86 -7.58 -1.74
CA PHE A 30 23.43 -6.75 -0.66
C PHE A 30 22.88 -5.31 -0.68
N GLY A 31 22.67 -4.74 -1.86
CA GLY A 31 21.99 -3.45 -2.01
C GLY A 31 20.58 -3.47 -1.44
N LEU A 32 19.80 -4.52 -1.79
CA LEU A 32 18.43 -4.70 -1.28
C LEU A 32 18.42 -4.80 0.24
N ILE A 33 19.31 -5.61 0.83
CA ILE A 33 19.42 -5.77 2.28
C ILE A 33 19.72 -4.41 2.94
N SER A 34 20.72 -3.68 2.44
CA SER A 34 21.15 -2.40 3.03
C SER A 34 20.06 -1.32 2.97
N ALA A 35 19.39 -1.18 1.82
CA ALA A 35 18.29 -0.23 1.67
C ALA A 35 17.07 -0.61 2.54
N ASN A 36 16.73 -1.90 2.64
CA ASN A 36 15.61 -2.36 3.47
C ASN A 36 15.90 -2.26 4.97
N ILE A 37 17.15 -2.46 5.41
CA ILE A 37 17.54 -2.18 6.80
C ILE A 37 17.35 -0.68 7.09
N THR A 38 17.75 0.18 6.16
CA THR A 38 17.57 1.64 6.32
C THR A 38 16.10 2.02 6.41
N ALA A 39 15.25 1.45 5.54
CA ALA A 39 13.80 1.63 5.58
C ALA A 39 13.20 1.20 6.92
N ALA A 40 13.59 0.03 7.43
CA ALA A 40 13.12 -0.48 8.71
C ALA A 40 13.56 0.41 9.88
N VAL A 41 14.81 0.91 9.87
CA VAL A 41 15.30 1.85 10.89
C VAL A 41 14.54 3.16 10.86
N MET A 42 14.34 3.76 9.68
CA MET A 42 13.57 5.00 9.53
C MET A 42 12.13 4.81 10.02
N SER A 43 11.48 3.71 9.66
CA SER A 43 10.12 3.39 10.10
C SER A 43 10.04 3.21 11.62
N PHE A 44 10.96 2.44 12.21
CA PHE A 44 11.03 2.20 13.66
C PHE A 44 11.30 3.48 14.47
N MET A 45 12.05 4.43 13.91
CA MET A 45 12.29 5.74 14.51
C MET A 45 11.11 6.71 14.38
N GLY A 46 9.96 6.27 13.85
CA GLY A 46 8.82 7.14 13.58
C GLY A 46 9.11 8.16 12.49
N GLN A 47 10.00 7.84 11.55
CA GLN A 47 10.35 8.63 10.35
C GLN A 47 9.90 7.94 9.06
N GLY A 48 8.91 7.04 9.15
CA GLY A 48 8.33 6.37 7.98
C GLY A 48 7.65 7.35 7.01
N MET A 49 7.57 6.97 5.74
CA MET A 49 6.91 7.73 4.66
C MET A 49 7.42 9.15 4.39
N LYS A 50 8.57 9.57 4.95
CA LYS A 50 9.15 10.91 4.70
C LYS A 50 9.48 11.20 3.23
N TRP A 51 9.45 10.18 2.37
CA TRP A 51 9.61 10.28 0.94
C TRP A 51 8.30 10.59 0.19
N PHE A 52 7.13 10.52 0.82
CA PHE A 52 5.84 10.56 0.13
C PHE A 52 5.51 11.91 -0.53
N SER A 53 5.98 13.02 0.05
CA SER A 53 5.71 14.37 -0.46
C SER A 53 6.38 14.68 -1.80
N ASN A 54 7.35 13.87 -2.24
CA ASN A 54 8.03 14.06 -3.51
C ASN A 54 8.60 12.73 -3.99
N GLU A 55 8.19 12.25 -5.17
CA GLU A 55 8.58 10.91 -5.62
C GLU A 55 10.11 10.73 -5.74
N ARG A 56 10.84 11.82 -5.96
CA ARG A 56 12.31 11.82 -6.05
C ARG A 56 12.98 11.56 -4.72
N PHE A 57 12.31 11.84 -3.60
CA PHE A 57 12.84 11.58 -2.27
C PHE A 57 13.08 10.09 -2.02
N CYS A 58 12.32 9.20 -2.66
CA CYS A 58 12.58 7.76 -2.66
C CYS A 58 14.01 7.46 -3.13
N LEU A 59 14.40 8.09 -4.24
CA LEU A 59 15.73 7.92 -4.83
C LEU A 59 16.80 8.49 -3.92
N VAL A 60 16.59 9.70 -3.40
CA VAL A 60 17.57 10.36 -2.52
C VAL A 60 17.78 9.55 -1.25
N LEU A 61 16.70 9.04 -0.64
CA LEU A 61 16.75 8.31 0.63
C LEU A 61 17.33 6.90 0.49
N TYR A 62 16.91 6.14 -0.53
CA TYR A 62 17.23 4.71 -0.62
C TYR A 62 18.35 4.35 -1.61
N THR A 63 18.73 5.23 -2.54
CA THR A 63 19.86 4.95 -3.44
C THR A 63 21.21 4.90 -2.72
N PRO A 64 21.56 5.84 -1.81
CA PRO A 64 22.82 5.77 -1.08
C PRO A 64 23.00 4.47 -0.27
N PRO A 65 22.03 4.03 0.57
CA PRO A 65 22.19 2.76 1.28
C PRO A 65 22.17 1.55 0.35
N ALA A 66 21.43 1.57 -0.77
CA ALA A 66 21.53 0.52 -1.79
C ALA A 66 22.96 0.43 -2.37
N LEU A 67 23.55 1.57 -2.71
CA LEU A 67 24.92 1.65 -3.21
C LEU A 67 25.94 1.19 -2.16
N LEU A 68 25.73 1.53 -0.88
CA LEU A 68 26.56 1.06 0.21
C LEU A 68 26.61 -0.48 0.24
N GLY A 69 25.44 -1.13 0.19
CA GLY A 69 25.36 -2.60 0.18
C GLY A 69 26.13 -3.20 -0.99
N ILE A 70 25.92 -2.66 -2.19
CA ILE A 70 26.65 -3.07 -3.41
C ILE A 70 28.16 -2.94 -3.22
N LEU A 71 28.65 -1.80 -2.75
CA LEU A 71 30.08 -1.53 -2.59
C LEU A 71 30.72 -2.38 -1.49
N VAL A 72 30.01 -2.63 -0.39
CA VAL A 72 30.46 -3.54 0.68
C VAL A 72 30.74 -4.93 0.12
N PHE A 73 29.83 -5.44 -0.72
CA PHE A 73 30.08 -6.72 -1.39
C PHE A 73 31.25 -6.66 -2.38
N GLN A 74 31.41 -5.56 -3.12
CA GLN A 74 32.56 -5.39 -4.02
C GLN A 74 33.90 -5.33 -3.26
N VAL A 75 33.96 -4.73 -2.07
CA VAL A 75 35.14 -4.78 -1.18
C VAL A 75 35.45 -6.21 -0.78
N PHE A 76 34.43 -7.00 -0.43
CA PHE A 76 34.58 -8.42 -0.10
C PHE A 76 35.05 -9.24 -1.29
N LEU A 77 34.50 -9.01 -2.49
CA LEU A 77 34.92 -9.69 -3.71
C LEU A 77 36.39 -9.39 -4.04
N ASN A 78 36.80 -8.13 -3.93
CA ASN A 78 38.19 -7.70 -4.17
C ASN A 78 39.18 -8.38 -3.22
N SER A 79 38.81 -8.60 -1.95
CA SER A 79 39.67 -9.29 -0.97
C SER A 79 39.84 -10.80 -1.23
N ARG A 80 38.87 -11.43 -1.91
CA ARG A 80 38.89 -12.86 -2.26
C ARG A 80 39.52 -13.17 -3.62
N ALA A 81 39.52 -12.19 -4.52
CA ALA A 81 39.91 -12.35 -5.93
C ALA A 81 41.06 -11.39 -6.33
N SER A 82 41.95 -11.05 -5.38
CA SER A 82 43.06 -10.11 -5.61
C SER A 82 44.05 -10.64 -6.65
N GLY A 83 44.33 -9.86 -7.71
CA GLY A 83 45.40 -10.14 -8.67
C GLY A 83 45.00 -10.38 -10.13
N GLN A 84 43.71 -10.24 -10.48
CA GLN A 84 43.24 -10.24 -11.88
C GLN A 84 42.50 -8.93 -12.20
N ASN A 85 42.36 -8.60 -13.50
CA ASN A 85 41.64 -7.42 -13.98
C ASN A 85 40.13 -7.53 -13.70
N LEU A 86 39.76 -7.39 -12.40
CA LEU A 86 38.39 -7.47 -11.89
C LEU A 86 37.48 -6.42 -12.50
N GLU A 87 38.04 -5.30 -12.95
CA GLU A 87 37.34 -4.27 -13.73
C GLU A 87 36.75 -4.90 -15.01
N ARG A 88 37.61 -5.46 -15.87
CA ARG A 88 37.19 -6.09 -17.13
C ARG A 88 36.27 -7.29 -16.90
N LEU A 89 36.53 -8.09 -15.86
CA LEU A 89 35.67 -9.23 -15.49
C LEU A 89 34.27 -8.78 -15.05
N SER A 90 34.19 -7.76 -14.19
CA SER A 90 32.92 -7.21 -13.71
C SER A 90 32.13 -6.60 -14.86
N TYR A 91 32.79 -5.89 -15.77
CA TYR A 91 32.15 -5.31 -16.96
C TYR A 91 31.47 -6.39 -17.80
N ARG A 92 32.21 -7.46 -18.14
CA ARG A 92 31.69 -8.59 -18.90
C ARG A 92 30.58 -9.35 -18.15
N SER A 93 30.70 -9.45 -16.83
CA SER A 93 29.70 -10.08 -15.96
C SER A 93 28.38 -9.32 -15.96
N VAL A 94 28.42 -7.99 -15.96
CA VAL A 94 27.23 -7.14 -16.07
C VAL A 94 26.52 -7.38 -17.40
N HIS A 95 27.24 -7.37 -18.51
CA HIS A 95 26.66 -7.68 -19.82
C HIS A 95 26.03 -9.08 -19.85
N LEU A 96 26.71 -10.09 -19.29
CA LEU A 96 26.21 -11.45 -19.23
C LEU A 96 24.92 -11.53 -18.39
N PHE A 97 24.87 -10.83 -17.25
CA PHE A 97 23.69 -10.78 -16.38
C PHE A 97 22.46 -10.24 -17.13
N PHE A 98 22.58 -9.10 -17.80
CA PHE A 98 21.45 -8.50 -18.53
C PHE A 98 21.07 -9.28 -19.79
N SER A 99 22.04 -9.81 -20.54
CA SER A 99 21.76 -10.63 -21.73
C SER A 99 21.13 -11.99 -21.40
N ALA A 100 21.60 -12.67 -20.35
CA ALA A 100 21.02 -13.91 -19.85
C ALA A 100 19.63 -13.66 -19.25
N GLY A 101 19.48 -12.59 -18.47
CA GLY A 101 18.19 -12.17 -17.90
C GLY A 101 17.16 -11.87 -18.99
N ALA A 102 17.54 -11.12 -20.03
CA ALA A 102 16.69 -10.85 -21.17
C ALA A 102 16.24 -12.15 -21.87
N TRP A 103 17.15 -13.11 -22.05
CA TRP A 103 16.80 -14.40 -22.65
C TRP A 103 15.86 -15.22 -21.78
N ALA A 104 16.12 -15.31 -20.47
CA ALA A 104 15.29 -16.05 -19.53
C ALA A 104 13.87 -15.46 -19.44
N VAL A 105 13.75 -14.15 -19.27
CA VAL A 105 12.45 -13.45 -19.18
C VAL A 105 11.67 -13.54 -20.49
N GLN A 106 12.34 -13.44 -21.64
CA GLN A 106 11.71 -13.64 -22.95
C GLN A 106 11.23 -15.09 -23.13
N GLY A 107 12.00 -16.06 -22.65
CA GLY A 107 11.63 -17.48 -22.68
C GLY A 107 10.37 -17.80 -21.88
N LEU A 108 10.05 -16.99 -20.88
CA LEU A 108 8.81 -17.05 -20.10
C LEU A 108 7.64 -16.27 -20.75
N GLY A 109 7.84 -15.65 -21.92
CA GLY A 109 6.81 -14.85 -22.60
C GLY A 109 6.53 -13.49 -21.94
N ILE A 110 7.42 -13.00 -21.09
CA ILE A 110 7.25 -11.73 -20.38
C ILE A 110 7.84 -10.58 -21.20
N GLY A 111 7.01 -9.60 -21.58
CA GLY A 111 7.42 -8.49 -22.45
C GLY A 111 8.50 -7.56 -21.87
N SER A 112 8.66 -7.50 -20.55
CA SER A 112 9.70 -6.69 -19.88
C SER A 112 11.14 -7.15 -20.18
N ALA A 113 11.32 -8.30 -20.84
CA ALA A 113 12.61 -8.74 -21.38
C ALA A 113 13.28 -7.67 -22.26
N GLY A 114 12.50 -6.83 -22.95
CA GLY A 114 13.00 -5.72 -23.76
C GLY A 114 13.87 -4.73 -22.98
N LEU A 115 13.54 -4.47 -21.70
CA LEU A 115 14.30 -3.57 -20.84
C LEU A 115 15.71 -4.11 -20.53
N LEU A 116 15.81 -5.41 -20.25
CA LEU A 116 17.09 -6.07 -19.99
C LEU A 116 17.91 -6.20 -21.28
N TRP A 117 17.24 -6.49 -22.40
CA TRP A 117 17.89 -6.58 -23.70
C TRP A 117 18.51 -5.25 -24.12
N PHE A 118 17.81 -4.13 -23.91
CA PHE A 118 18.33 -2.80 -24.24
C PHE A 118 19.61 -2.48 -23.46
N VAL A 119 19.66 -2.74 -22.15
CA VAL A 119 20.89 -2.63 -21.35
C VAL A 119 21.99 -3.54 -21.90
N SER A 120 21.65 -4.76 -22.28
CA SER A 120 22.61 -5.71 -22.87
C SER A 120 23.21 -5.19 -24.19
N LEU A 121 22.44 -4.47 -25.01
CA LEU A 121 22.90 -3.90 -26.28
C LEU A 121 24.02 -2.87 -26.06
N PHE A 122 23.81 -1.93 -25.15
CA PHE A 122 24.77 -0.86 -24.84
C PHE A 122 26.00 -1.37 -24.09
N THR A 123 25.81 -2.25 -23.11
CA THR A 123 26.95 -2.91 -22.44
C THR A 123 27.75 -3.76 -23.43
N GLY A 124 27.08 -4.43 -24.37
CA GLY A 124 27.72 -5.20 -25.45
C GLY A 124 28.53 -4.33 -26.41
N ALA A 125 28.01 -3.15 -26.78
CA ALA A 125 28.77 -2.17 -27.57
C ALA A 125 30.06 -1.73 -26.84
N GLY A 126 30.00 -1.56 -25.52
CA GLY A 126 31.21 -1.28 -24.74
C GLY A 126 32.17 -2.47 -24.62
N ILE A 127 31.69 -3.73 -24.66
CA ILE A 127 32.59 -4.90 -24.80
C ILE A 127 33.32 -4.85 -26.14
N VAL A 128 32.64 -4.52 -27.23
CA VAL A 128 33.26 -4.36 -28.55
C VAL A 128 34.33 -3.26 -28.52
N ALA A 129 34.05 -2.13 -27.86
CA ALA A 129 35.03 -1.07 -27.67
C ALA A 129 36.25 -1.51 -26.83
N ASP A 130 36.06 -2.31 -25.78
CA ASP A 130 37.16 -2.90 -24.99
C ASP A 130 37.96 -3.91 -25.83
N TRP A 131 37.33 -4.63 -26.75
CA TRP A 131 38.03 -5.56 -27.63
C TRP A 131 38.89 -4.85 -28.69
N VAL A 132 38.43 -3.71 -29.23
CA VAL A 132 39.15 -2.96 -30.28
C VAL A 132 40.23 -2.05 -29.71
N TRP A 133 39.94 -1.36 -28.60
CA TRP A 133 40.80 -0.31 -28.04
C TRP A 133 41.31 -0.62 -26.62
N GLY A 134 40.90 -1.73 -26.03
CA GLY A 134 41.34 -2.10 -24.68
C GLY A 134 42.76 -2.63 -24.69
N ASP A 135 43.52 -2.20 -23.69
CA ASP A 135 44.87 -2.68 -23.44
C ASP A 135 44.92 -3.29 -22.03
N THR A 136 45.62 -2.65 -21.10
CA THR A 136 45.70 -3.05 -19.69
C THR A 136 44.42 -2.74 -18.91
N GLU A 137 43.78 -1.59 -19.18
CA GLU A 137 42.52 -1.14 -18.56
C GLU A 137 41.35 -1.19 -19.55
N VAL A 138 40.13 -1.13 -19.03
CA VAL A 138 38.92 -0.96 -19.86
C VAL A 138 38.88 0.50 -20.38
N PRO A 139 38.76 0.72 -21.70
CA PRO A 139 38.78 2.07 -22.25
C PRO A 139 37.55 2.86 -21.79
N ILE A 140 37.71 4.17 -21.61
CA ILE A 140 36.64 5.07 -21.16
C ILE A 140 35.43 5.02 -22.12
N ALA A 141 35.68 4.83 -23.42
CA ALA A 141 34.63 4.64 -24.43
C ALA A 141 33.68 3.49 -24.07
N SER A 142 34.16 2.39 -23.49
CA SER A 142 33.31 1.29 -23.02
C SER A 142 32.37 1.72 -21.91
N TYR A 143 32.84 2.54 -20.97
CA TYR A 143 31.99 3.09 -19.90
C TYR A 143 30.94 4.06 -20.43
N VAL A 144 31.31 4.92 -21.38
CA VAL A 144 30.37 5.86 -22.00
C VAL A 144 29.26 5.08 -22.71
N LEU A 145 29.63 4.14 -23.60
CA LEU A 145 28.67 3.30 -24.32
C LEU A 145 27.83 2.46 -23.37
N GLY A 146 28.46 1.83 -22.38
CA GLY A 146 27.79 1.00 -21.38
C GLY A 146 26.87 1.75 -20.42
N THR A 147 26.99 3.08 -20.30
CA THR A 147 26.18 3.90 -19.38
C THR A 147 25.04 4.62 -20.07
N VAL A 148 25.20 5.06 -21.33
CA VAL A 148 24.17 5.85 -22.03
C VAL A 148 22.82 5.15 -22.06
N GLY A 149 22.77 3.90 -22.50
CA GLY A 149 21.52 3.13 -22.58
C GLY A 149 20.86 2.94 -21.21
N PRO A 150 21.58 2.37 -20.21
CA PRO A 150 21.05 2.21 -18.86
C PRO A 150 20.61 3.51 -18.20
N LEU A 151 21.30 4.62 -18.42
CA LEU A 151 20.95 5.89 -17.80
C LEU A 151 19.68 6.49 -18.41
N VAL A 152 19.55 6.48 -19.75
CA VAL A 152 18.35 6.98 -20.43
C VAL A 152 17.13 6.13 -20.06
N LEU A 153 17.21 4.82 -20.30
CA LEU A 153 16.08 3.93 -20.04
C LEU A 153 15.83 3.75 -18.55
N GLY A 154 16.89 3.75 -17.73
CA GLY A 154 16.78 3.69 -16.28
C GLY A 154 16.12 4.91 -15.69
N THR A 155 16.33 6.11 -16.25
CA THR A 155 15.62 7.32 -15.82
C THR A 155 14.12 7.19 -16.10
N GLU A 156 13.73 6.76 -17.30
CA GLU A 156 12.32 6.54 -17.67
C GLU A 156 11.64 5.47 -16.81
N VAL A 157 12.32 4.33 -16.61
CA VAL A 157 11.83 3.24 -15.74
C VAL A 157 11.70 3.73 -14.30
N THR A 158 12.68 4.49 -13.81
CA THR A 158 12.65 5.02 -12.44
C THR A 158 11.50 6.00 -12.25
N ALA A 159 11.34 6.98 -13.16
CA ALA A 159 10.25 7.94 -13.11
C ALA A 159 8.89 7.23 -13.15
N SER A 160 8.70 6.32 -14.10
CA SER A 160 7.46 5.54 -14.22
C SER A 160 7.16 4.71 -12.98
N LEU A 161 8.19 4.08 -12.38
CA LEU A 161 8.05 3.30 -11.15
C LEU A 161 7.66 4.19 -9.98
N THR A 162 8.33 5.32 -9.80
CA THR A 162 8.04 6.20 -8.68
C THR A 162 6.66 6.85 -8.82
N ASP A 163 6.26 7.28 -10.01
CA ASP A 163 4.94 7.89 -10.28
C ASP A 163 3.77 6.95 -9.99
N ILE A 164 3.95 5.64 -10.21
CA ILE A 164 2.90 4.64 -9.94
C ILE A 164 2.94 4.19 -8.48
N PHE A 165 4.12 3.81 -7.98
CA PHE A 165 4.22 3.12 -6.71
C PHE A 165 4.24 4.07 -5.51
N VAL A 166 4.69 5.32 -5.64
CA VAL A 166 4.68 6.28 -4.52
C VAL A 166 3.24 6.60 -4.08
N PRO A 167 2.31 6.99 -4.99
CA PRO A 167 0.92 7.20 -4.61
C PRO A 167 0.22 5.92 -4.12
N LEU A 168 0.50 4.78 -4.77
CA LEU A 168 -0.11 3.51 -4.40
C LEU A 168 0.30 3.10 -2.98
N THR A 169 1.61 2.98 -2.72
CA THR A 169 2.14 2.54 -1.43
C THR A 169 1.82 3.53 -0.31
N GLY A 170 1.78 4.84 -0.59
CA GLY A 170 1.35 5.82 0.39
C GLY A 170 -0.13 5.73 0.79
N ARG A 171 -0.93 4.86 0.16
CA ARG A 171 -2.36 4.65 0.41
C ARG A 171 -2.73 3.20 0.73
N MET A 172 -1.75 2.35 1.05
CA MET A 172 -1.98 0.91 1.32
C MET A 172 -2.42 0.60 2.78
N GLY A 173 -2.77 1.61 3.58
CA GLY A 173 -3.05 1.42 5.00
C GLY A 173 -1.78 1.26 5.84
N SER A 174 -1.93 0.85 7.10
CA SER A 174 -0.83 0.77 8.08
C SER A 174 -0.14 -0.59 8.15
N LEU A 175 -0.76 -1.66 7.65
CA LEU A 175 -0.24 -3.03 7.74
C LEU A 175 0.93 -3.31 6.78
N PRO A 176 0.88 -2.90 5.50
CA PRO A 176 1.95 -3.22 4.56
C PRO A 176 3.25 -2.45 4.87
N PRO A 177 4.44 -3.07 4.72
CA PRO A 177 5.71 -2.40 4.97
C PRO A 177 6.10 -1.48 3.80
N VAL A 178 5.39 -0.35 3.65
CA VAL A 178 5.47 0.54 2.49
C VAL A 178 6.87 1.11 2.23
N ASP A 179 7.61 1.44 3.30
CA ASP A 179 8.99 1.95 3.21
C ASP A 179 9.93 0.90 2.58
N ASN A 180 9.77 -0.38 2.95
CA ASN A 180 10.56 -1.49 2.42
C ASN A 180 10.23 -1.80 0.96
N ILE A 181 8.95 -1.66 0.56
CA ILE A 181 8.54 -1.80 -0.84
C ILE A 181 9.24 -0.74 -1.70
N ILE A 182 9.18 0.54 -1.30
CA ILE A 182 9.82 1.63 -2.03
C ILE A 182 11.35 1.52 -2.02
N ALA A 183 11.95 1.12 -0.91
CA ALA A 183 13.39 0.90 -0.83
C ALA A 183 13.87 -0.18 -1.80
N SER A 184 13.09 -1.27 -1.92
CA SER A 184 13.38 -2.37 -2.86
C SER A 184 13.25 -1.93 -4.32
N LEU A 185 12.16 -1.23 -4.67
CA LEU A 185 11.95 -0.71 -6.01
C LEU A 185 13.05 0.28 -6.42
N THR A 186 13.38 1.21 -5.52
CA THR A 186 14.45 2.19 -5.73
C THR A 186 15.80 1.50 -5.92
N THR A 187 16.09 0.46 -5.14
CA THR A 187 17.34 -0.31 -5.28
C THR A 187 17.45 -0.97 -6.65
N VAL A 188 16.38 -1.64 -7.10
CA VAL A 188 16.36 -2.29 -8.42
C VAL A 188 16.50 -1.26 -9.54
N ALA A 189 15.77 -0.13 -9.43
CA ALA A 189 15.83 0.95 -10.40
C ALA A 189 17.23 1.60 -10.47
N ALA A 190 17.85 1.88 -9.31
CA ALA A 190 19.20 2.42 -9.24
C ALA A 190 20.26 1.44 -9.79
N PHE A 191 20.14 0.15 -9.47
CA PHE A 191 21.02 -0.88 -10.01
C PHE A 191 20.89 -1.01 -11.54
N TYR A 192 19.66 -0.90 -12.05
CA TYR A 192 19.37 -0.90 -13.47
C TYR A 192 19.91 0.34 -14.19
N ALA A 193 19.84 1.53 -13.56
CA ALA A 193 20.31 2.78 -14.13
C ALA A 193 21.84 2.94 -14.07
N PHE A 194 22.49 2.41 -13.02
CA PHE A 194 23.94 2.55 -12.78
C PHE A 194 24.70 1.21 -12.73
N PRO A 195 24.52 0.30 -13.71
CA PRO A 195 25.14 -1.02 -13.64
C PRO A 195 26.67 -0.97 -13.79
N MET A 196 27.20 0.11 -14.39
CA MET A 196 28.63 0.34 -14.56
C MET A 196 29.36 0.72 -13.26
N ILE A 197 28.63 0.92 -12.14
CA ILE A 197 29.27 1.15 -10.84
C ILE A 197 30.09 -0.06 -10.38
N LEU A 198 29.68 -1.28 -10.77
CA LEU A 198 30.39 -2.51 -10.45
C LEU A 198 31.79 -2.55 -11.07
N PRO A 199 31.99 -2.47 -12.40
CA PRO A 199 33.33 -2.42 -12.97
C PRO A 199 34.13 -1.20 -12.52
N LEU A 200 33.51 -0.02 -12.42
CA LEU A 200 34.19 1.19 -12.00
C LEU A 200 34.76 1.10 -10.58
N SER A 201 34.10 0.34 -9.70
CA SER A 201 34.53 0.11 -8.32
C SER A 201 35.91 -0.56 -8.21
N HIS A 202 36.33 -1.30 -9.24
CA HIS A 202 37.62 -1.99 -9.27
C HIS A 202 38.73 -1.23 -10.01
N ARG A 203 38.38 -0.20 -10.80
CA ARG A 203 39.33 0.52 -11.66
C ARG A 203 40.46 1.20 -10.88
N PHE A 204 40.14 1.87 -9.78
CA PHE A 204 41.09 2.70 -9.01
C PHE A 204 41.77 1.94 -7.85
N GLY A 205 41.65 0.61 -7.83
CA GLY A 205 42.27 -0.25 -6.82
C GLY A 205 41.54 -0.29 -5.46
N THR A 206 42.01 -1.19 -4.59
CA THR A 206 41.32 -1.54 -3.34
C THR A 206 41.24 -0.38 -2.34
N ARG A 207 42.22 0.54 -2.33
CA ARG A 207 42.20 1.71 -1.44
C ARG A 207 41.09 2.68 -1.83
N ALA A 208 40.96 2.99 -3.12
CA ALA A 208 39.90 3.87 -3.61
C ALA A 208 38.52 3.26 -3.37
N LEU A 209 38.36 1.95 -3.61
CA LEU A 209 37.11 1.24 -3.31
C LEU A 209 36.68 1.36 -1.84
N LYS A 210 37.62 1.14 -0.91
CA LYS A 210 37.34 1.29 0.54
C LYS A 210 36.98 2.73 0.90
N ILE A 211 37.69 3.72 0.37
CA ILE A 211 37.39 5.14 0.60
C ILE A 211 36.01 5.49 0.05
N LEU A 212 35.69 5.10 -1.18
CA LEU A 212 34.38 5.30 -1.79
C LEU A 212 33.26 4.67 -0.94
N THR A 213 33.48 3.43 -0.47
CA THR A 213 32.52 2.74 0.41
C THR A 213 32.26 3.53 1.70
N LEU A 214 33.33 4.08 2.32
CA LEU A 214 33.20 4.92 3.52
C LEU A 214 32.47 6.25 3.22
N LEU A 215 32.75 6.88 2.08
CA LEU A 215 32.07 8.11 1.67
C LEU A 215 30.58 7.87 1.42
N VAL A 216 30.23 6.77 0.76
CA VAL A 216 28.83 6.37 0.54
C VAL A 216 28.16 6.01 1.87
N ALA A 217 28.86 5.35 2.79
CA ALA A 217 28.33 5.11 4.14
C ALA A 217 28.01 6.41 4.89
N ALA A 218 28.93 7.38 4.86
CA ALA A 218 28.69 8.71 5.42
C ALA A 218 27.52 9.42 4.75
N TRP A 219 27.39 9.28 3.42
CA TRP A 219 26.27 9.84 2.67
C TRP A 219 24.92 9.18 3.06
N SER A 220 24.87 7.86 3.18
CA SER A 220 23.67 7.14 3.65
C SER A 220 23.20 7.64 5.02
N VAL A 221 24.14 7.80 5.97
CA VAL A 221 23.83 8.33 7.30
C VAL A 221 23.36 9.78 7.22
N LEU A 222 24.05 10.62 6.45
CA LEU A 222 23.67 12.02 6.26
C LEU A 222 22.24 12.16 5.73
N VAL A 223 21.86 11.36 4.73
CA VAL A 223 20.51 11.42 4.18
C VAL A 223 19.48 10.98 5.21
N CYS A 224 19.73 9.94 6.01
CA CYS A 224 18.82 9.56 7.10
C CYS A 224 18.63 10.71 8.11
N VAL A 225 19.71 11.42 8.45
CA VAL A 225 19.66 12.60 9.34
C VAL A 225 18.82 13.72 8.72
N VAL A 226 19.04 14.04 7.44
CA VAL A 226 18.28 15.06 6.73
C VAL A 226 16.79 14.71 6.69
N PHE A 227 16.42 13.47 6.37
CA PHE A 227 15.03 13.01 6.33
C PHE A 227 14.38 12.90 7.71
N SER A 228 15.18 12.85 8.78
CA SER A 228 14.69 12.92 10.15
C SER A 228 14.43 14.36 10.63
N LEU A 229 14.77 15.38 9.84
CA LEU A 229 14.51 16.76 10.19
C LEU A 229 12.99 17.05 10.23
N PRO A 230 12.51 17.86 11.19
CA PRO A 230 11.09 18.20 11.31
C PRO A 230 10.49 18.89 10.08
N GLN A 231 11.32 19.61 9.31
CA GLN A 231 10.91 20.34 8.11
C GLN A 231 10.52 19.44 6.95
N ILE A 232 10.96 18.17 6.96
CA ILE A 232 10.57 17.19 5.95
C ILE A 232 9.37 16.44 6.53
N THR A 233 8.18 16.75 6.03
CA THR A 233 6.94 16.08 6.42
C THR A 233 6.51 15.10 5.33
N PRO A 234 5.89 13.96 5.69
CA PRO A 234 5.36 13.02 4.69
C PRO A 234 4.29 13.67 3.81
N PHE A 235 3.52 14.62 4.36
CA PHE A 235 2.39 15.26 3.70
C PHE A 235 2.61 16.76 3.57
N ASP A 236 2.05 17.31 2.50
CA ASP A 236 2.03 18.74 2.19
C ASP A 236 0.69 19.12 1.51
N LYS A 237 0.55 20.38 1.06
CA LYS A 237 -0.68 20.87 0.43
C LYS A 237 -1.04 20.15 -0.87
N THR A 238 -0.07 19.56 -1.57
CA THR A 238 -0.28 18.82 -2.82
C THR A 238 -0.36 17.31 -2.58
N HIS A 239 0.21 16.81 -1.49
CA HIS A 239 0.23 15.42 -1.05
C HIS A 239 -0.44 15.32 0.31
N GLN A 240 -1.74 15.56 0.36
CA GLN A 240 -2.48 15.64 1.62
C GLN A 240 -2.65 14.27 2.28
N LYS A 241 -2.65 14.26 3.62
CA LYS A 241 -3.02 13.06 4.39
C LYS A 241 -4.53 12.84 4.27
N ARG A 242 -4.97 11.64 3.91
CA ARG A 242 -6.41 11.34 3.79
C ARG A 242 -6.94 10.95 5.17
N PHE A 243 -7.83 11.77 5.69
CA PHE A 243 -8.48 11.58 6.96
C PHE A 243 -9.96 11.27 6.73
N PHE A 244 -10.43 10.21 7.37
CA PHE A 244 -11.81 9.75 7.30
C PHE A 244 -12.45 9.92 8.67
N GLY A 245 -13.54 10.66 8.75
CA GLY A 245 -14.35 10.76 9.97
C GLY A 245 -15.75 10.23 9.71
N MET A 246 -16.29 9.45 10.65
CA MET A 246 -17.71 9.10 10.63
C MET A 246 -18.37 9.48 11.94
N HIS A 247 -19.42 10.26 11.85
CA HIS A 247 -20.30 10.52 12.98
C HIS A 247 -21.48 9.55 12.88
N VAL A 248 -21.45 8.52 13.73
CA VAL A 248 -22.39 7.41 13.66
C VAL A 248 -23.43 7.52 14.76
N GLU A 249 -24.68 7.53 14.35
CA GLU A 249 -25.83 7.37 15.22
C GLU A 249 -26.28 5.91 15.21
N ASN A 250 -26.20 5.24 16.37
CA ASN A 250 -26.73 3.89 16.51
C ASN A 250 -28.19 3.96 16.98
N ILE A 251 -29.12 3.65 16.08
CA ILE A 251 -30.56 3.76 16.37
C ILE A 251 -31.09 2.61 17.21
N THR A 252 -30.32 1.53 17.39
CA THR A 252 -30.69 0.41 18.27
C THR A 252 -30.24 0.65 19.72
N SER A 253 -29.01 1.14 19.94
CA SER A 253 -28.49 1.44 21.29
C SER A 253 -28.74 2.87 21.76
N GLY A 254 -29.01 3.79 20.84
CA GLY A 254 -29.13 5.24 21.12
C GLY A 254 -27.79 5.95 21.31
N GLU A 255 -26.67 5.26 21.05
CA GLU A 255 -25.32 5.79 21.20
C GLU A 255 -24.88 6.60 19.99
N TYR A 256 -24.08 7.64 20.24
CA TYR A 256 -23.40 8.44 19.22
C TYR A 256 -21.90 8.19 19.32
N THR A 257 -21.27 7.92 18.18
CA THR A 257 -19.84 7.65 18.13
C THR A 257 -19.18 8.44 17.00
N LEU A 258 -17.96 8.89 17.26
CA LEU A 258 -17.08 9.49 16.29
C LEU A 258 -16.00 8.46 15.96
N GLN A 259 -15.98 8.00 14.72
CA GLN A 259 -14.98 7.07 14.22
C GLN A 259 -13.99 7.82 13.35
N LEU A 260 -12.70 7.68 13.65
CA LEU A 260 -11.62 8.44 13.04
C LEU A 260 -10.66 7.45 12.37
N GLY A 261 -10.40 7.62 11.08
CA GLY A 261 -9.68 6.66 10.26
C GLY A 261 -8.67 7.30 9.32
N VAL A 262 -7.59 6.56 9.01
CA VAL A 262 -6.62 6.90 7.97
C VAL A 262 -6.24 5.66 7.17
N ALA A 263 -5.80 5.85 5.92
CA ALA A 263 -5.38 4.77 5.02
C ALA A 263 -3.90 4.89 4.61
N ASP A 264 -3.05 5.30 5.54
CA ASP A 264 -1.60 5.41 5.37
C ASP A 264 -0.84 4.86 6.57
N ALA A 265 0.44 4.57 6.39
CA ALA A 265 1.33 4.08 7.43
C ALA A 265 2.14 5.20 8.12
N ALA A 266 1.83 6.47 7.88
CA ALA A 266 2.63 7.56 8.40
C ALA A 266 2.43 7.69 9.92
N PRO A 267 3.51 7.97 10.67
CA PRO A 267 3.47 8.08 12.12
C PRO A 267 2.65 9.29 12.59
N GLY A 268 2.21 9.25 13.85
CA GLY A 268 1.54 10.38 14.51
C GLY A 268 0.00 10.37 14.46
N PHE A 269 -0.62 9.36 13.84
CA PHE A 269 -2.08 9.27 13.78
C PHE A 269 -2.74 9.15 15.16
N GLU A 270 -2.18 8.33 16.07
CA GLU A 270 -2.71 8.20 17.44
C GLU A 270 -2.73 9.55 18.18
N LYS A 271 -1.69 10.37 18.01
CA LYS A 271 -1.65 11.72 18.58
C LYS A 271 -2.80 12.57 18.01
N LEU A 272 -2.95 12.59 16.68
CA LEU A 272 -4.03 13.32 16.01
C LEU A 272 -5.41 12.88 16.53
N VAL A 273 -5.63 11.58 16.70
CA VAL A 273 -6.88 11.04 17.23
C VAL A 273 -7.15 11.53 18.65
N ASN A 274 -6.12 11.56 19.50
CA ASN A 274 -6.27 12.09 20.87
C ASN A 274 -6.61 13.59 20.86
N ASP A 275 -5.97 14.37 19.99
CA ASP A 275 -6.25 15.80 19.84
C ASP A 275 -7.72 16.02 19.38
N VAL A 276 -8.16 15.31 18.34
CA VAL A 276 -9.55 15.38 17.85
C VAL A 276 -10.55 14.89 18.90
N ALA A 277 -10.25 13.82 19.64
CA ALA A 277 -11.14 13.32 20.68
C ALA A 277 -11.26 14.27 21.87
N SER A 278 -10.20 15.02 22.19
CA SER A 278 -10.23 16.02 23.26
C SER A 278 -11.14 17.21 22.92
N GLU A 279 -11.23 17.56 21.64
CA GLU A 279 -12.01 18.70 21.15
C GLU A 279 -13.46 18.32 20.81
N PHE A 280 -13.68 17.18 20.16
CA PHE A 280 -14.97 16.78 19.58
C PHE A 280 -15.64 15.58 20.26
N GLY A 281 -14.92 14.88 21.15
CA GLY A 281 -15.44 13.73 21.89
C GLY A 281 -16.36 14.12 23.03
N ALA A 282 -17.09 13.14 23.56
CA ALA A 282 -17.84 13.31 24.79
C ALA A 282 -16.88 13.61 25.98
N PRO A 283 -17.33 14.32 27.03
CA PRO A 283 -16.48 14.63 28.18
C PRO A 283 -15.83 13.38 28.79
N GLY A 284 -14.49 13.35 28.81
CA GLY A 284 -13.72 12.21 29.32
C GLY A 284 -13.63 11.00 28.39
N ALA A 285 -14.15 11.09 27.16
CA ALA A 285 -14.02 10.04 26.17
C ALA A 285 -12.54 9.79 25.82
N LYS A 286 -12.16 8.52 25.79
CA LYS A 286 -10.83 8.09 25.35
C LYS A 286 -10.95 7.35 24.03
N PRO A 287 -10.10 7.65 23.03
CA PRO A 287 -10.06 6.86 21.82
C PRO A 287 -9.71 5.41 22.10
N THR A 288 -10.49 4.50 21.53
CA THR A 288 -10.17 3.07 21.53
C THR A 288 -9.83 2.63 20.11
N LEU A 289 -8.68 1.99 19.93
CA LEU A 289 -8.31 1.42 18.65
C LEU A 289 -9.38 0.42 18.21
N ASN A 290 -9.90 0.61 17.01
CA ASN A 290 -10.93 -0.24 16.43
C ASN A 290 -10.24 -1.26 15.51
N VAL A 291 -10.20 -2.51 15.95
CA VAL A 291 -9.61 -3.59 15.15
C VAL A 291 -10.55 -3.90 13.99
N MET A 292 -10.11 -3.58 12.77
CA MET A 292 -10.87 -3.88 11.55
C MET A 292 -10.70 -5.36 11.21
N ASP A 293 -11.79 -6.11 11.35
CA ASP A 293 -11.94 -7.48 10.88
C ASP A 293 -13.28 -7.62 10.17
N ASP A 294 -13.54 -8.78 9.58
CA ASP A 294 -14.79 -9.03 8.86
C ASP A 294 -16.03 -8.94 9.77
N TRP A 295 -15.88 -9.04 11.10
CA TRP A 295 -16.97 -9.09 12.07
C TRP A 295 -17.33 -7.72 12.65
N ASN A 296 -16.52 -6.70 12.36
CA ASN A 296 -16.69 -5.36 12.86
C ASN A 296 -17.59 -4.50 11.95
N PRO A 297 -18.81 -4.13 12.39
CA PRO A 297 -19.75 -3.41 11.54
C PRO A 297 -19.48 -1.90 11.42
N ASP A 298 -18.56 -1.35 12.23
CA ASP A 298 -18.42 0.09 12.43
C ASP A 298 -18.11 0.85 11.13
N TRP A 299 -17.36 0.24 10.20
CA TRP A 299 -16.95 0.81 8.91
C TRP A 299 -17.52 0.06 7.70
N ASP A 300 -18.59 -0.73 7.85
CA ASP A 300 -19.16 -1.54 6.76
C ASP A 300 -19.57 -0.69 5.54
N VAL A 301 -19.91 0.58 5.76
CA VAL A 301 -20.23 1.53 4.70
C VAL A 301 -19.09 1.74 3.70
N LEU A 302 -17.84 1.58 4.15
CA LEU A 302 -16.63 1.64 3.33
C LEU A 302 -16.09 0.25 2.98
N TYR A 303 -16.77 -0.85 3.30
CA TYR A 303 -16.30 -2.20 2.93
C TYR A 303 -16.19 -2.37 1.40
N PRO A 304 -15.15 -3.05 0.88
CA PRO A 304 -14.02 -3.69 1.61
C PRO A 304 -12.85 -2.74 1.91
N PHE A 305 -12.91 -1.47 1.50
CA PHE A 305 -11.84 -0.51 1.75
C PHE A 305 -11.58 -0.29 3.25
N SER A 306 -12.60 -0.44 4.09
CA SER A 306 -12.48 -0.37 5.56
C SER A 306 -11.41 -1.30 6.14
N GLN A 307 -11.11 -2.43 5.50
CA GLN A 307 -10.05 -3.36 5.93
C GLN A 307 -8.63 -2.74 5.87
N PHE A 308 -8.44 -1.68 5.09
CA PHE A 308 -7.16 -0.96 4.97
C PHE A 308 -7.09 0.28 5.87
N VAL A 309 -8.19 0.60 6.57
CA VAL A 309 -8.29 1.79 7.41
C VAL A 309 -7.83 1.46 8.83
N THR A 310 -6.86 2.22 9.33
CA THR A 310 -6.59 2.23 10.77
C THR A 310 -7.59 3.14 11.42
N SER A 311 -8.47 2.59 12.27
CA SER A 311 -9.57 3.33 12.88
C SER A 311 -9.44 3.42 14.39
N TYR A 312 -9.91 4.53 14.95
CA TYR A 312 -10.23 4.69 16.36
C TYR A 312 -11.71 5.02 16.51
N LYS A 313 -12.29 4.55 17.61
CA LYS A 313 -13.66 4.86 18.03
C LYS A 313 -13.63 5.75 19.25
N VAL A 314 -14.42 6.80 19.25
CA VAL A 314 -14.57 7.77 20.34
C VAL A 314 -16.06 7.94 20.60
N SER A 315 -16.48 7.97 21.86
CA SER A 315 -17.86 8.36 22.19
C SER A 315 -18.09 9.81 21.81
N ALA A 316 -19.16 10.10 21.07
CA ALA A 316 -19.53 11.46 20.68
C ALA A 316 -20.64 11.99 21.60
N PRO A 317 -20.69 13.31 21.85
CA PRO A 317 -21.78 13.90 22.62
C PRO A 317 -23.10 13.75 21.86
N ARG A 318 -24.18 13.45 22.58
CA ARG A 318 -25.51 13.43 21.98
C ARG A 318 -25.92 14.86 21.58
N PRO A 319 -26.42 15.08 20.35
CA PRO A 319 -26.83 16.42 19.93
C PRO A 319 -28.00 16.94 20.77
N GLU A 320 -27.90 18.17 21.28
CA GLU A 320 -28.94 18.80 22.10
C GLU A 320 -30.19 19.10 21.26
N GLY A 321 -31.37 18.76 21.79
CA GLY A 321 -32.65 19.02 21.11
C GLY A 321 -32.92 18.17 19.86
N TYR A 322 -32.08 17.18 19.56
CA TYR A 322 -32.28 16.26 18.44
C TYR A 322 -32.95 14.96 18.88
N GLU A 323 -34.09 14.64 18.26
CA GLU A 323 -34.72 13.33 18.32
C GLU A 323 -34.57 12.63 16.98
N SER A 324 -34.00 11.42 17.02
CA SER A 324 -33.84 10.58 15.84
C SER A 324 -35.17 10.23 15.21
N SER A 325 -35.36 10.62 13.95
CA SER A 325 -36.47 10.14 13.14
C SER A 325 -36.15 8.79 12.48
N TRP A 326 -34.87 8.40 12.44
CA TRP A 326 -34.38 7.24 11.70
C TRP A 326 -34.99 5.91 12.15
N GLN A 327 -35.27 5.74 13.45
CA GLN A 327 -35.96 4.56 13.97
C GLN A 327 -37.34 4.31 13.32
N LYS A 328 -38.01 5.35 12.83
CA LYS A 328 -39.33 5.26 12.19
C LYS A 328 -39.22 5.05 10.68
N ILE A 329 -38.07 5.37 10.11
CA ILE A 329 -37.86 5.54 8.68
C ILE A 329 -37.07 4.36 8.11
N PHE A 330 -35.95 4.02 8.75
CA PHE A 330 -35.10 2.91 8.34
C PHE A 330 -35.64 1.61 8.91
N THR A 331 -35.92 0.62 8.05
CA THR A 331 -36.41 -0.68 8.49
C THR A 331 -35.77 -1.82 7.73
N VAL A 332 -35.46 -2.90 8.46
CA VAL A 332 -35.07 -4.20 7.90
C VAL A 332 -36.13 -5.20 8.32
N LYS A 333 -36.81 -5.83 7.36
CA LYS A 333 -37.89 -6.79 7.62
C LYS A 333 -37.70 -8.04 6.78
N ALA A 334 -38.11 -9.19 7.31
CA ALA A 334 -38.25 -10.41 6.53
C ALA A 334 -39.69 -10.60 6.06
N TYR A 335 -39.80 -11.08 4.83
CA TYR A 335 -41.02 -11.50 4.16
C TYR A 335 -40.84 -12.93 3.66
N ASP A 336 -41.95 -13.63 3.39
CA ASP A 336 -41.95 -14.99 2.87
C ASP A 336 -41.07 -15.97 3.68
N ASP A 337 -41.04 -15.78 5.00
CA ASP A 337 -40.19 -16.54 5.92
C ASP A 337 -40.76 -17.94 6.17
N MET A 338 -40.10 -18.95 5.60
CA MET A 338 -40.53 -20.34 5.61
C MET A 338 -39.40 -21.27 6.03
N LEU A 339 -39.70 -22.16 6.98
CA LEU A 339 -38.80 -23.22 7.42
C LEU A 339 -39.05 -24.50 6.62
N ASP A 340 -37.99 -25.04 6.03
CA ASP A 340 -37.99 -26.35 5.38
C ASP A 340 -37.28 -27.37 6.29
N PHE A 341 -38.09 -28.20 6.94
CA PHE A 341 -37.60 -29.25 7.83
C PHE A 341 -36.95 -30.43 7.09
N ALA A 342 -37.26 -30.64 5.81
CA ALA A 342 -36.70 -31.75 5.05
C ALA A 342 -35.25 -31.48 4.63
N THR A 343 -34.98 -30.24 4.19
CA THR A 343 -33.64 -29.80 3.79
C THR A 343 -32.86 -29.15 4.93
N GLY A 344 -33.54 -28.75 6.02
CA GLY A 344 -32.95 -28.05 7.15
C GLY A 344 -32.59 -26.60 6.83
N THR A 345 -33.37 -25.95 5.95
CA THR A 345 -33.14 -24.56 5.52
C THR A 345 -34.27 -23.62 5.94
N ARG A 346 -33.98 -22.32 6.01
CA ARG A 346 -34.93 -21.21 6.17
C ARG A 346 -34.85 -20.36 4.91
N LYS A 347 -35.98 -20.19 4.24
CA LYS A 347 -36.12 -19.32 3.06
C LYS A 347 -36.77 -18.03 3.52
N LEU A 348 -36.17 -16.89 3.21
CA LEU A 348 -36.72 -15.59 3.53
C LEU A 348 -36.35 -14.54 2.46
N THR A 349 -37.18 -13.52 2.34
CA THR A 349 -36.87 -12.32 1.56
C THR A 349 -36.62 -11.17 2.53
N LEU A 350 -35.38 -10.71 2.61
CA LEU A 350 -35.05 -9.50 3.34
C LEU A 350 -35.44 -8.28 2.50
N LYS A 351 -36.17 -7.35 3.08
CA LYS A 351 -36.50 -6.06 2.49
C LYS A 351 -35.97 -4.95 3.38
N ILE A 352 -35.15 -4.09 2.78
CA ILE A 352 -34.48 -2.96 3.43
C ILE A 352 -35.17 -1.71 2.89
N SER A 353 -35.73 -0.89 3.77
CA SER A 353 -36.32 0.42 3.44
C SER A 353 -35.49 1.49 4.12
N HIS A 354 -34.92 2.40 3.34
CA HIS A 354 -33.86 3.33 3.76
C HIS A 354 -33.98 4.74 3.16
N PRO A 355 -35.17 5.38 3.14
CA PRO A 355 -35.31 6.66 2.48
C PRO A 355 -34.44 7.74 3.13
N GLY A 356 -33.64 8.43 2.32
CA GLY A 356 -32.68 9.45 2.75
C GLY A 356 -31.30 8.92 3.15
N LEU A 357 -31.11 7.59 3.21
CA LEU A 357 -29.79 6.96 3.32
C LEU A 357 -29.34 6.45 1.96
N ILE A 358 -28.07 6.64 1.67
CA ILE A 358 -27.39 6.09 0.50
C ILE A 358 -26.33 5.07 0.93
N TRP A 359 -25.92 4.24 -0.03
CA TRP A 359 -24.83 3.28 0.16
C TRP A 359 -25.07 2.37 1.37
N THR A 360 -26.29 1.84 1.46
CA THR A 360 -26.68 1.03 2.59
C THR A 360 -26.01 -0.33 2.54
N VAL A 361 -25.55 -0.78 3.71
CA VAL A 361 -24.90 -2.07 3.88
C VAL A 361 -25.63 -2.83 4.96
N ILE A 362 -25.90 -4.10 4.68
CA ILE A 362 -26.28 -5.06 5.71
C ILE A 362 -25.17 -6.10 5.86
N ALA A 363 -24.93 -6.52 7.09
CA ALA A 363 -23.99 -7.57 7.43
C ALA A 363 -24.62 -8.59 8.38
N PHE A 364 -24.51 -9.88 8.05
CA PHE A 364 -25.09 -10.95 8.86
C PHE A 364 -24.29 -12.24 8.75
N ASP A 365 -24.42 -13.07 9.78
CA ASP A 365 -23.67 -14.31 9.92
C ASP A 365 -24.60 -15.49 9.62
N ALA A 366 -24.33 -16.21 8.53
CA ALA A 366 -25.15 -17.33 8.13
C ALA A 366 -24.38 -18.31 7.23
N TRP A 367 -24.83 -19.56 7.22
CA TRP A 367 -24.52 -20.45 6.09
C TRP A 367 -25.59 -20.24 5.03
N VAL A 368 -25.28 -19.38 4.05
CA VAL A 368 -26.14 -19.15 2.88
C VAL A 368 -25.94 -20.29 1.88
N VAL A 369 -27.04 -20.96 1.53
CA VAL A 369 -27.07 -22.06 0.56
C VAL A 369 -27.39 -21.54 -0.83
N ASP A 370 -28.31 -20.58 -0.91
CA ASP A 370 -28.70 -19.93 -2.15
C ASP A 370 -29.15 -18.48 -1.87
N TRP A 371 -29.02 -17.60 -2.86
CA TRP A 371 -29.49 -16.23 -2.79
C TRP A 371 -29.80 -15.66 -4.18
N SER A 372 -30.47 -14.51 -4.24
CA SER A 372 -30.83 -13.87 -5.52
C SER A 372 -29.71 -13.04 -6.16
N LEU A 373 -28.44 -13.20 -5.77
CA LEU A 373 -27.30 -12.50 -6.36
C LEU A 373 -26.67 -13.33 -7.50
N ASP A 374 -25.99 -12.67 -8.44
CA ASP A 374 -25.45 -13.31 -9.65
C ASP A 374 -24.35 -14.35 -9.39
N SER A 375 -23.60 -14.20 -8.30
CA SER A 375 -22.52 -15.10 -7.91
C SER A 375 -23.00 -16.11 -6.87
N PRO A 376 -22.56 -17.38 -6.90
CA PRO A 376 -22.94 -18.35 -5.87
C PRO A 376 -22.41 -17.94 -4.48
N PRO A 377 -23.13 -18.25 -3.38
CA PRO A 377 -22.67 -17.95 -2.04
C PRO A 377 -21.44 -18.78 -1.64
N PRO A 378 -20.56 -18.25 -0.76
CA PRO A 378 -19.42 -19.00 -0.24
C PRO A 378 -19.90 -20.18 0.62
N HIS A 379 -19.13 -21.27 0.61
CA HIS A 379 -19.49 -22.48 1.33
C HIS A 379 -19.20 -22.37 2.84
N GLY A 380 -20.19 -22.76 3.66
CA GLY A 380 -20.07 -22.80 5.12
C GLY A 380 -20.63 -21.55 5.80
N VAL A 381 -20.49 -21.49 7.13
CA VAL A 381 -20.87 -20.30 7.90
C VAL A 381 -19.84 -19.21 7.66
N ALA A 382 -20.28 -18.07 7.17
CA ALA A 382 -19.48 -16.89 6.96
C ALA A 382 -20.29 -15.64 7.30
N ARG A 383 -19.59 -14.52 7.46
CA ARG A 383 -20.21 -13.21 7.50
C ARG A 383 -20.35 -12.67 6.09
N HIS A 384 -21.56 -12.24 5.75
CA HIS A 384 -21.89 -11.73 4.42
C HIS A 384 -22.11 -10.22 4.51
N HIS A 385 -21.43 -9.46 3.64
CA HIS A 385 -21.64 -8.03 3.49
C HIS A 385 -22.37 -7.78 2.17
N ILE A 386 -23.57 -7.21 2.25
CA ILE A 386 -24.37 -6.87 1.06
C ILE A 386 -24.50 -5.37 1.03
N LYS A 387 -23.81 -4.78 0.05
CA LYS A 387 -23.81 -3.34 -0.18
C LYS A 387 -24.69 -3.02 -1.36
N GLU A 388 -25.67 -2.18 -1.11
CA GLU A 388 -26.42 -1.52 -2.15
C GLU A 388 -25.80 -0.15 -2.39
N ALA A 389 -25.36 0.09 -3.63
CA ALA A 389 -24.67 1.31 -4.03
C ALA A 389 -25.60 2.23 -4.84
N SER A 390 -26.86 2.34 -4.44
CA SER A 390 -27.77 3.25 -5.12
C SER A 390 -27.57 4.68 -4.67
N PHE A 391 -27.99 5.56 -5.58
CA PHE A 391 -28.05 7.00 -5.39
C PHE A 391 -29.51 7.46 -5.60
N TYR A 392 -29.76 8.77 -5.74
CA TYR A 392 -31.08 9.40 -5.79
C TYR A 392 -32.25 8.53 -6.29
N GLY A 393 -33.30 8.43 -5.48
CA GLY A 393 -34.60 7.87 -5.89
C GLY A 393 -34.81 6.39 -5.54
N THR A 394 -33.77 5.66 -5.13
CA THR A 394 -33.90 4.30 -4.59
C THR A 394 -33.98 4.37 -3.07
N ASN A 395 -35.13 3.99 -2.52
CA ASN A 395 -35.37 3.97 -1.07
C ASN A 395 -35.57 2.55 -0.54
N GLU A 396 -35.66 1.55 -1.41
CA GLU A 396 -35.91 0.18 -1.01
C GLU A 396 -35.15 -0.78 -1.91
N TRP A 397 -34.63 -1.85 -1.31
CA TRP A 397 -34.11 -3.00 -2.03
C TRP A 397 -34.39 -4.28 -1.25
N SER A 398 -34.31 -5.41 -1.93
CA SER A 398 -34.60 -6.71 -1.33
C SER A 398 -33.68 -7.80 -1.84
N ILE A 399 -33.41 -8.79 -1.00
CA ILE A 399 -32.66 -10.00 -1.36
C ILE A 399 -33.40 -11.23 -0.87
N ARG A 400 -33.49 -12.25 -1.73
CA ARG A 400 -33.96 -13.58 -1.35
C ARG A 400 -32.78 -14.39 -0.84
N LEU A 401 -32.95 -15.02 0.32
CA LEU A 401 -31.94 -15.85 0.97
C LEU A 401 -32.53 -17.22 1.28
N GLU A 402 -31.73 -18.26 1.08
CA GLU A 402 -31.91 -19.58 1.65
C GLU A 402 -30.72 -19.87 2.57
N ILE A 403 -30.97 -19.98 3.86
CA ILE A 403 -29.93 -20.21 4.88
C ILE A 403 -30.10 -21.57 5.53
N LYS A 404 -28.99 -22.22 5.88
CA LYS A 404 -29.01 -23.48 6.62
C LYS A 404 -29.21 -23.22 8.10
N VAL A 405 -30.16 -23.91 8.72
CA VAL A 405 -30.45 -23.81 10.16
C VAL A 405 -29.95 -25.06 10.87
N PRO A 406 -28.88 -24.97 11.69
CA PRO A 406 -28.38 -26.11 12.44
C PRO A 406 -29.48 -26.75 13.29
N GLY A 407 -29.60 -28.07 13.26
CA GLY A 407 -30.55 -28.82 14.08
C GLY A 407 -31.98 -28.92 13.55
N LEU A 408 -32.38 -28.09 12.56
CA LEU A 408 -33.75 -28.06 12.03
C LEU A 408 -34.18 -29.40 11.42
N GLY A 409 -33.33 -29.99 10.57
CA GLY A 409 -33.57 -31.32 9.97
C GLY A 409 -33.49 -32.49 10.96
N ALA A 410 -33.00 -32.25 12.18
CA ALA A 410 -32.96 -33.22 13.27
C ALA A 410 -34.07 -33.00 14.31
N GLY A 411 -35.06 -32.14 14.02
CA GLY A 411 -36.18 -31.84 14.92
C GLY A 411 -35.80 -31.02 16.15
N LYS A 412 -34.60 -30.42 16.20
CA LYS A 412 -34.17 -29.52 17.27
C LYS A 412 -34.38 -28.07 16.81
N LEU A 413 -35.37 -27.40 17.40
CA LEU A 413 -35.60 -25.96 17.22
C LEU A 413 -34.55 -25.17 18.02
N THR A 414 -33.34 -25.07 17.48
CA THR A 414 -32.36 -24.06 17.89
C THR A 414 -32.51 -22.86 16.96
N HIS A 415 -33.64 -22.17 17.01
CA HIS A 415 -33.87 -20.97 16.20
C HIS A 415 -33.20 -19.77 16.86
N GLU A 416 -31.88 -19.67 16.73
CA GLU A 416 -31.22 -18.38 16.99
C GLU A 416 -31.71 -17.39 15.92
N PRO A 417 -32.23 -16.22 16.32
CA PRO A 417 -32.71 -15.23 15.37
C PRO A 417 -31.55 -14.68 14.55
N LEU A 418 -31.82 -14.38 13.27
CA LEU A 418 -30.84 -13.82 12.37
C LEU A 418 -30.57 -12.36 12.77
N LYS A 419 -29.37 -12.09 13.26
CA LYS A 419 -28.92 -10.74 13.58
C LYS A 419 -28.35 -10.10 12.31
N ILE A 420 -28.87 -8.93 11.97
CA ILE A 420 -28.46 -8.16 10.80
C ILE A 420 -27.98 -6.81 11.29
N ASN A 421 -26.67 -6.58 11.19
CA ASN A 421 -26.11 -5.26 11.34
C ASN A 421 -26.42 -4.46 10.08
N PHE A 422 -26.70 -3.17 10.23
CA PHE A 422 -26.89 -2.28 9.10
C PHE A 422 -26.19 -0.95 9.34
N VAL A 423 -25.77 -0.33 8.25
CA VAL A 423 -25.25 1.04 8.22
C VAL A 423 -25.60 1.71 6.90
N GLY A 424 -25.85 3.01 6.91
CA GLY A 424 -26.02 3.83 5.71
C GLY A 424 -25.54 5.25 5.94
N ILE A 425 -25.16 5.92 4.85
CA ILE A 425 -24.74 7.33 4.88
C ILE A 425 -26.00 8.18 4.77
N GLU A 426 -26.18 9.14 5.67
CA GLU A 426 -27.17 10.19 5.47
C GLU A 426 -26.72 11.07 4.31
N GLU A 427 -27.48 11.08 3.21
CA GLU A 427 -27.08 11.71 1.94
C GLU A 427 -26.69 13.18 2.10
N LYS A 428 -27.36 13.88 3.03
CA LYS A 428 -27.15 15.31 3.30
C LYS A 428 -26.09 15.58 4.37
N ALA A 429 -25.57 14.54 5.01
CA ALA A 429 -24.53 14.63 6.03
C ALA A 429 -23.16 14.19 5.48
N MET A 430 -22.80 14.66 4.29
CA MET A 430 -21.50 14.39 3.68
C MET A 430 -20.68 15.67 3.56
N TRP A 431 -19.49 15.67 4.15
CA TRP A 431 -18.54 16.78 4.07
C TRP A 431 -17.29 16.38 3.27
N PRO A 432 -16.81 17.21 2.33
CA PRO A 432 -17.32 18.53 1.92
C PRO A 432 -18.43 18.49 0.86
N GLY A 433 -18.86 17.31 0.41
CA GLY A 433 -19.72 17.17 -0.77
C GLY A 433 -21.09 17.86 -0.69
N LYS A 434 -21.66 18.03 0.51
CA LYS A 434 -23.02 18.54 0.75
C LYS A 434 -23.05 19.77 1.66
N LYS A 435 -21.97 20.57 1.72
CA LYS A 435 -21.90 21.80 2.55
C LYS A 435 -23.12 22.73 2.35
N ASN A 436 -23.59 22.88 1.11
CA ASN A 436 -24.69 23.79 0.76
C ASN A 436 -26.10 23.20 0.99
N ASP A 437 -26.23 21.87 1.01
CA ASP A 437 -27.50 21.15 1.14
C ASP A 437 -27.60 20.41 2.49
N ARG A 438 -26.86 20.92 3.48
CA ARG A 438 -26.61 20.25 4.76
C ARG A 438 -27.90 19.92 5.53
N ALA A 439 -27.94 18.73 6.12
CA ALA A 439 -28.94 18.34 7.11
C ALA A 439 -28.33 17.40 8.15
N GLY A 440 -29.00 17.30 9.30
CA GLY A 440 -28.61 16.42 10.39
C GLY A 440 -27.56 17.03 11.35
N PRO A 441 -27.48 16.51 12.59
CA PRO A 441 -26.61 17.05 13.62
C PRO A 441 -25.11 16.83 13.36
N ALA A 442 -24.76 15.86 12.50
CA ALA A 442 -23.37 15.57 12.15
C ALA A 442 -22.69 16.76 11.44
N MET A 443 -23.44 17.53 10.65
CA MET A 443 -22.88 18.63 9.84
C MET A 443 -22.32 19.78 10.68
N ASP A 444 -22.90 20.05 11.86
CA ASP A 444 -22.39 21.07 12.77
C ASP A 444 -21.06 20.66 13.42
N VAL A 445 -20.87 19.36 13.64
CA VAL A 445 -19.58 18.80 14.08
C VAL A 445 -18.56 18.87 12.95
N PHE A 446 -18.98 18.52 11.72
CA PHE A 446 -18.09 18.50 10.56
C PHE A 446 -17.59 19.88 10.17
N GLU A 447 -18.43 20.91 10.21
CA GLU A 447 -17.99 22.28 9.92
C GLU A 447 -16.93 22.75 10.93
N ARG A 448 -17.13 22.47 12.22
CA ARG A 448 -16.16 22.83 13.26
C ARG A 448 -14.86 22.03 13.13
N MET A 449 -14.97 20.74 12.79
CA MET A 449 -13.82 19.86 12.61
C MET A 449 -12.98 20.27 11.38
N ASP A 450 -13.62 20.56 10.25
CA ASP A 450 -12.96 21.07 9.04
C ASP A 450 -12.19 22.36 9.34
N ARG A 451 -12.83 23.29 10.04
CA ARG A 451 -12.21 24.55 10.46
C ARG A 451 -11.02 24.32 11.39
N TRP A 452 -11.15 23.41 12.34
CA TRP A 452 -10.07 23.06 13.26
C TRP A 452 -8.87 22.46 12.51
N PHE A 453 -9.09 21.59 11.51
CA PHE A 453 -8.02 21.09 10.65
C PHE A 453 -7.33 22.22 9.85
N GLU A 454 -8.09 23.18 9.33
CA GLU A 454 -7.49 24.32 8.64
C GLU A 454 -6.67 25.23 9.58
N GLU A 455 -7.22 25.56 10.75
CA GLU A 455 -6.62 26.52 11.71
C GLU A 455 -5.42 25.92 12.47
N GLU A 456 -5.54 24.71 13.01
CA GLU A 456 -4.51 24.10 13.86
C GLU A 456 -3.47 23.29 13.08
N ARG A 457 -3.81 22.84 11.86
CA ARG A 457 -2.95 21.96 11.06
C ARG A 457 -2.53 22.55 9.72
N GLY A 458 -3.08 23.70 9.33
CA GLY A 458 -2.68 24.42 8.12
C GLY A 458 -3.11 23.76 6.81
N GLY A 459 -4.16 22.93 6.85
CA GLY A 459 -4.80 22.36 5.66
C GLY A 459 -4.00 21.25 4.95
N THR A 460 -3.15 20.52 5.68
CA THR A 460 -2.36 19.39 5.13
C THR A 460 -3.14 18.06 5.07
N GLU A 461 -4.32 18.05 5.65
CA GLU A 461 -5.23 16.93 5.75
C GLU A 461 -6.40 17.12 4.76
N ASP A 462 -6.63 16.13 3.91
CA ASP A 462 -7.82 16.01 3.07
C ASP A 462 -8.87 15.22 3.86
N VAL A 463 -9.91 15.92 4.30
CA VAL A 463 -10.86 15.45 5.31
C VAL A 463 -12.18 15.07 4.65
N MET A 464 -12.52 13.78 4.72
CA MET A 464 -13.82 13.24 4.32
C MET A 464 -14.61 12.87 5.57
N LEU A 465 -15.75 13.53 5.80
CA LEU A 465 -16.60 13.27 6.97
C LEU A 465 -17.98 12.81 6.54
N LEU A 466 -18.46 11.73 7.16
CA LEU A 466 -19.73 11.08 6.82
C LEU A 466 -20.62 10.95 8.06
N GLY A 467 -21.84 11.46 7.97
CA GLY A 467 -22.90 11.17 8.93
C GLY A 467 -23.51 9.82 8.57
N CYS A 468 -23.47 8.88 9.50
CA CYS A 468 -23.96 7.53 9.28
C CYS A 468 -25.02 7.16 10.31
N VAL A 469 -25.97 6.37 9.86
CA VAL A 469 -26.98 5.74 10.72
C VAL A 469 -26.71 4.25 10.72
N ALA A 470 -26.58 3.67 11.91
CA ALA A 470 -26.28 2.26 12.09
C ALA A 470 -27.21 1.61 13.11
N GLY A 471 -27.23 0.28 13.13
CA GLY A 471 -27.97 -0.47 14.14
C GLY A 471 -27.95 -1.97 13.87
N MET A 472 -28.78 -2.67 14.63
CA MET A 472 -28.98 -4.10 14.51
C MET A 472 -30.48 -4.40 14.45
N ALA A 473 -30.88 -5.19 13.46
CA ALA A 473 -32.19 -5.82 13.35
C ALA A 473 -32.09 -7.30 13.75
N VAL A 474 -33.15 -7.84 14.35
CA VAL A 474 -33.24 -9.24 14.78
C VAL A 474 -34.45 -9.85 14.09
N ILE A 475 -34.22 -10.93 13.32
CA ILE A 475 -35.20 -11.52 12.39
C ILE A 475 -35.42 -13.02 12.60
#